data_AF-A0A316UGS9-F1
#
_entry.id   AF-A0A316UGS9-F1
#
_cell.length_a   1.000
_cell.length_b   1.000
_cell.length_c   1.000
_cell.angle_alpha   90.00
_cell.angle_beta   90.00
_cell.angle_gamma   90.00
#
_symmetry.space_group_name_H-M   'P 1'
#
loop_
_entity.id
_entity.type
_entity.pdbx_description
1 polymer ?
#
loop_
_entity_poly.entity_id
_entity_poly.type
_entity_poly.pdbx_seq_one_letter_code
_entity_poly.pdbx_strand_id
1 'polypeptide(L)'
;MLEVQRLEATIHQSLPPHANIVTLYRTYETPEWLFLVLEYCPGQDLYYWLEQAQDTNGDLTALSSPHASGTSTPLSDADGTPPSPSLLASTAGTALLSRRRLKLISKMFRQMCEAVQFCHDRGISHRDIKPENFIVEDRRGEAEAEAGQEDEDGFSSSRVVVKLTDFGLATAEPHCRDFDCGSKPYM
;
A
#
# COMPACT_ATOMS: atom_id res chain seq x y z
N MET A 1 -2.00 4.93 26.08
CA MET A 1 -1.24 4.19 25.04
C MET A 1 -1.77 2.78 24.87
N LEU A 2 -1.77 1.93 25.91
CA LEU A 2 -2.39 0.59 25.83
C LEU A 2 -3.89 0.62 25.50
N GLU A 3 -4.63 1.61 25.97
CA GLU A 3 -6.07 1.72 25.68
C GLU A 3 -6.38 1.97 24.20
N VAL A 4 -5.56 2.78 23.52
CA VAL A 4 -5.66 2.99 22.05
C VAL A 4 -5.33 1.69 21.31
N GLN A 5 -4.29 0.98 21.75
CA GLN A 5 -3.90 -0.32 21.19
C GLN A 5 -4.97 -1.41 21.42
N ARG A 6 -5.70 -1.36 22.53
CA ARG A 6 -6.87 -2.24 22.77
C ARG A 6 -8.03 -1.92 21.82
N LEU A 7 -8.25 -0.65 21.49
CA LEU A 7 -9.26 -0.25 20.52
C LEU A 7 -8.91 -0.78 19.12
N GLU A 8 -7.67 -0.62 18.69
CA GLU A 8 -7.14 -1.21 17.45
C GLU A 8 -7.42 -2.72 17.39
N ALA A 9 -7.01 -3.46 18.42
CA ALA A 9 -7.27 -4.89 18.54
C ALA A 9 -8.76 -5.23 18.46
N THR A 10 -9.62 -4.46 19.11
CA THR A 10 -11.07 -4.68 19.15
C THR A 10 -11.70 -4.47 17.77
N ILE A 11 -11.36 -3.36 17.10
CA ILE A 11 -11.86 -3.07 15.75
C ILE A 11 -11.38 -4.14 14.77
N HIS A 12 -10.08 -4.46 14.79
CA HIS A 12 -9.51 -5.41 13.86
C HIS A 12 -10.05 -6.83 14.07
N GLN A 13 -10.29 -7.27 15.31
CA GLN A 13 -10.94 -8.55 15.61
C GLN A 13 -12.41 -8.62 15.17
N SER A 14 -13.10 -7.49 15.09
CA SER A 14 -14.50 -7.46 14.66
C SER A 14 -14.67 -7.72 13.16
N LEU A 15 -13.59 -7.60 12.38
CA LEU A 15 -13.59 -7.85 10.94
C LEU A 15 -13.47 -9.36 10.66
N PRO A 16 -14.40 -9.96 9.90
CA PRO A 16 -14.21 -11.31 9.38
C PRO A 16 -13.00 -11.35 8.45
N PRO A 17 -12.38 -12.55 8.25
CA PRO A 17 -11.34 -12.72 7.24
C PRO A 17 -11.80 -12.22 5.87
N HIS A 18 -10.95 -11.42 5.22
CA HIS A 18 -11.22 -10.83 3.92
C HIS A 18 -9.96 -10.94 3.03
N ALA A 19 -10.14 -11.15 1.72
CA ALA A 19 -9.02 -11.38 0.81
C ALA A 19 -8.00 -10.22 0.82
N ASN A 20 -8.49 -9.00 0.98
CA ASN A 20 -7.71 -7.75 0.88
C ASN A 20 -7.53 -7.02 2.21
N ILE A 21 -7.71 -7.69 3.35
CA ILE A 21 -7.41 -7.15 4.68
C ILE A 21 -6.54 -8.17 5.41
N VAL A 22 -5.46 -7.73 6.06
CA VAL A 22 -4.63 -8.58 6.91
C VAL A 22 -5.50 -9.13 8.04
N THR A 23 -5.54 -10.45 8.22
CA THR A 23 -6.37 -11.04 9.27
C THR A 23 -5.68 -10.95 10.64
N LEU A 24 -6.38 -10.49 11.67
CA LEU A 24 -5.94 -10.61 13.07
C LEU A 24 -6.46 -11.93 13.66
N TYR A 25 -5.56 -12.88 13.89
CA TYR A 25 -5.93 -14.21 14.38
C TYR A 25 -6.23 -14.24 15.87
N ARG A 26 -5.36 -13.61 16.68
CA ARG A 26 -5.48 -13.58 18.15
C ARG A 26 -4.74 -12.39 18.73
N THR A 27 -5.07 -12.04 19.98
CA THR A 27 -4.30 -11.09 20.78
C THR A 27 -3.91 -11.69 22.12
N TYR A 28 -2.75 -11.28 22.64
CA TYR A 28 -2.29 -11.64 23.98
C TYR A 28 -1.91 -10.38 24.72
N GLU A 29 -2.32 -10.28 25.98
CA GLU A 29 -2.09 -9.11 26.80
C GLU A 29 -1.28 -9.46 28.05
N THR A 30 -0.28 -8.64 28.36
CA THR A 30 0.43 -8.59 29.63
C THR A 30 0.22 -7.21 30.26
N PRO A 31 0.63 -6.97 31.51
CA PRO A 31 0.49 -5.64 32.12
C PRO A 31 1.21 -4.53 31.35
N GLU A 32 2.27 -4.86 30.60
CA GLU A 32 3.12 -3.91 29.87
C GLU A 32 2.93 -3.94 28.35
N TRP A 33 2.40 -5.03 27.77
CA TRP A 33 2.40 -5.24 26.32
C TRP A 33 1.11 -5.84 25.79
N LEU A 34 0.74 -5.42 24.58
CA LEU A 34 -0.30 -6.06 23.78
C LEU A 34 0.36 -6.66 22.53
N PHE A 35 0.18 -7.96 22.33
CA PHE A 35 0.70 -8.69 21.18
C PHE A 35 -0.45 -9.00 20.21
N LEU A 36 -0.28 -8.62 18.95
CA LEU A 36 -1.20 -8.91 17.86
C LEU A 36 -0.64 -10.05 17.00
N VAL A 37 -1.38 -11.15 16.84
CA VAL A 37 -1.00 -12.27 15.97
C VAL A 37 -1.70 -12.08 14.62
N LEU A 38 -0.97 -11.54 13.65
CA LEU A 38 -1.48 -11.18 12.34
C LEU A 38 -1.17 -12.23 11.26
N GLU A 39 -1.93 -12.19 10.17
CA GLU A 39 -1.60 -12.88 8.93
C GLU A 39 -0.22 -12.45 8.42
N TYR A 40 0.66 -13.44 8.21
CA TYR A 40 1.93 -13.19 7.56
C TYR A 40 1.73 -12.98 6.06
N CYS A 41 2.05 -11.77 5.60
CA CYS A 41 2.00 -11.40 4.20
C CYS A 41 3.46 -11.37 3.67
N PRO A 42 3.87 -12.28 2.76
CA PRO A 42 5.26 -12.36 2.28
C PRO A 42 5.68 -11.22 1.34
N GLY A 43 4.85 -10.17 1.24
CA GLY A 43 5.06 -9.00 0.39
C GLY A 43 5.74 -7.84 1.09
N GLN A 44 5.98 -6.76 0.33
CA GLN A 44 6.37 -5.46 0.87
C GLN A 44 5.18 -4.50 0.84
N ASP A 45 5.25 -3.39 1.55
CA ASP A 45 4.23 -2.36 1.42
C ASP A 45 4.23 -1.73 0.01
N LEU A 46 3.08 -1.13 -0.35
CA LEU A 46 2.84 -0.55 -1.66
C LEU A 46 3.76 0.65 -1.94
N TYR A 47 4.23 1.34 -0.90
CA TYR A 47 5.16 2.45 -1.06
C TYR A 47 6.47 1.95 -1.67
N TYR A 48 7.15 1.00 -1.03
CA TYR A 48 8.41 0.45 -1.55
C TYR A 48 8.22 -0.28 -2.87
N TRP A 49 7.06 -0.91 -3.07
CA TRP A 49 6.73 -1.56 -4.33
C TRP A 49 6.66 -0.56 -5.49
N LEU A 50 6.07 0.62 -5.26
CA LEU A 50 6.00 1.70 -6.26
C LEU A 50 7.36 2.35 -6.51
N GLU A 51 8.19 2.51 -5.48
CA GLU A 51 9.54 3.08 -5.59
C GLU A 51 10.45 2.20 -6.45
N GLN A 52 10.48 0.89 -6.22
CA GLN A 52 11.24 -0.08 -7.04
C GLN A 52 10.76 -0.12 -8.50
N ALA A 53 9.46 0.11 -8.74
CA ALA A 53 8.91 0.20 -10.09
C ALA A 53 9.34 1.49 -10.83
N GLN A 54 9.88 2.49 -10.13
CA GLN A 54 10.47 3.69 -10.75
C GLN A 54 11.93 3.46 -11.12
N ASP A 55 12.72 2.83 -10.23
CA ASP A 55 14.14 2.54 -10.47
C ASP A 55 14.37 1.61 -11.66
N THR A 56 13.49 0.60 -11.82
CA THR A 56 13.53 -0.31 -12.97
C THR A 56 13.25 0.38 -14.31
N ASN A 57 12.61 1.56 -14.32
CA ASN A 57 12.45 2.37 -15.53
C ASN A 57 13.63 3.34 -15.77
N GLY A 58 14.47 3.58 -14.75
CA GLY A 58 15.63 4.47 -14.83
C GLY A 58 16.78 3.91 -15.67
N ASP A 59 16.91 2.58 -15.78
CA ASP A 59 18.06 1.94 -16.44
C ASP A 59 18.02 2.04 -17.99
N LEU A 60 16.88 2.43 -18.58
CA LEU A 60 16.77 2.73 -20.01
C LEU A 60 17.28 4.14 -20.39
N THR A 61 17.57 5.00 -19.41
CA THR A 61 18.08 6.35 -19.66
C THR A 61 19.61 6.43 -19.68
N ALA A 62 20.32 5.39 -19.23
CA ALA A 62 21.79 5.37 -19.11
C ALA A 62 22.56 5.19 -20.43
N LEU A 63 21.87 5.03 -21.58
CA LEU A 63 22.50 4.89 -22.91
C LEU A 63 22.47 6.15 -23.77
N SER A 64 22.17 7.32 -23.19
CA SER A 64 22.20 8.62 -23.90
C SER A 64 23.29 9.56 -23.35
N SER A 65 24.55 9.24 -23.69
CA SER A 65 25.75 10.08 -23.81
C SER A 65 26.17 11.12 -22.72
N PRO A 66 27.50 11.33 -22.57
CA PRO A 66 28.10 12.22 -21.58
C PRO A 66 28.17 13.65 -22.11
N HIS A 67 27.81 14.64 -21.28
CA HIS A 67 28.36 16.00 -21.20
C HIS A 67 27.32 16.98 -20.64
N ALA A 68 27.53 17.43 -19.39
CA ALA A 68 27.47 18.84 -19.01
C ALA A 68 27.77 18.98 -17.52
N SER A 69 28.91 19.58 -17.22
CA SER A 69 29.27 20.18 -15.94
C SER A 69 28.28 21.30 -15.58
N GLY A 70 27.73 21.28 -14.36
CA GLY A 70 26.90 22.37 -13.84
C GLY A 70 26.63 22.19 -12.35
N THR A 71 27.34 22.96 -11.54
CA THR A 71 27.31 23.00 -10.08
C THR A 71 25.96 23.53 -9.56
N SER A 72 25.27 22.79 -8.69
CA SER A 72 24.34 23.38 -7.72
C SER A 72 24.23 22.51 -6.47
N THR A 73 24.41 23.16 -5.34
CA THR A 73 24.46 22.72 -3.94
C THR A 73 23.28 21.84 -3.48
N PRO A 74 23.48 20.91 -2.53
CA PRO A 74 22.39 20.16 -1.91
C PRO A 74 21.70 21.04 -0.86
N LEU A 75 20.42 21.35 -1.08
CA LEU A 75 19.56 21.88 -0.03
C LEU A 75 19.14 20.71 0.86
N SER A 76 19.72 20.67 2.05
CA SER A 76 19.31 19.86 3.17
C SER A 76 17.99 20.43 3.73
N ASP A 77 16.86 19.88 3.32
CA ASP A 77 15.62 20.01 4.07
C ASP A 77 15.20 18.62 4.54
N ALA A 78 15.31 18.45 5.85
CA ALA A 78 14.89 17.28 6.60
C ALA A 78 13.37 17.28 6.70
N ASP A 79 12.70 16.77 5.66
CA ASP A 79 11.41 16.13 5.81
C ASP A 79 11.26 15.15 4.64
N GLY A 80 11.28 13.85 4.93
CA GLY A 80 11.24 12.77 3.95
C GLY A 80 9.90 12.62 3.22
N THR A 81 9.25 13.74 2.92
CA THR A 81 7.98 13.77 2.18
C THR A 81 8.29 13.89 0.69
N PRO A 82 7.95 12.87 -0.13
CA PRO A 82 8.16 12.97 -1.56
C PRO A 82 7.27 14.07 -2.18
N PRO A 83 7.71 14.66 -3.30
CA PRO A 83 6.97 15.72 -3.97
C PRO A 83 5.57 15.26 -4.38
N SER A 84 4.60 16.19 -4.35
CA SER A 84 3.19 15.92 -4.65
C SER A 84 2.99 15.12 -5.97
N PRO A 85 1.92 14.33 -6.13
CA PRO A 85 1.63 13.57 -7.35
C PRO A 85 1.67 14.40 -8.65
N SER A 86 1.46 15.72 -8.56
CA SER A 86 1.57 16.67 -9.67
C SER A 86 2.99 16.79 -10.23
N LEU A 87 4.02 16.54 -9.43
CA LEU A 87 5.44 16.52 -9.83
C LEU A 87 5.84 15.21 -10.52
N LEU A 88 5.16 14.10 -10.21
CA LEU A 88 5.32 12.80 -10.88
C LEU A 88 4.73 12.82 -12.30
N ALA A 89 3.64 13.56 -12.51
CA ALA A 89 3.03 13.71 -13.83
C ALA A 89 3.87 14.58 -14.78
N SER A 90 4.71 15.49 -14.26
CA SER A 90 5.48 16.43 -15.07
C SER A 90 6.89 15.96 -15.42
N THR A 91 7.45 14.98 -14.70
CA THR A 91 8.85 14.55 -14.85
C THR A 91 9.03 13.17 -15.48
N ALA A 92 7.98 12.34 -15.53
CA ALA A 92 8.11 10.98 -16.03
C ALA A 92 7.39 10.83 -17.38
N GLY A 93 8.19 10.62 -18.43
CA GLY A 93 7.71 10.42 -19.79
C GLY A 93 6.69 9.29 -19.91
N THR A 94 6.06 9.19 -21.09
CA THR A 94 4.94 8.31 -21.45
C THR A 94 5.06 6.82 -21.10
N ALA A 95 6.22 6.36 -20.60
CA ALA A 95 6.48 5.03 -20.07
C ALA A 95 5.65 4.70 -18.79
N LEU A 96 5.36 5.67 -17.91
CA LEU A 96 4.49 5.43 -16.73
C LEU A 96 3.05 5.02 -17.12
N LEU A 97 2.63 5.32 -18.34
CA LEU A 97 1.26 5.12 -18.84
C LEU A 97 1.14 3.93 -19.79
N SER A 98 2.09 3.00 -19.79
CA SER A 98 1.93 1.78 -20.61
C SER A 98 0.62 1.08 -20.26
N ARG A 99 -0.09 0.55 -21.27
CA ARG A 99 -1.37 -0.17 -21.06
C ARG A 99 -1.24 -1.27 -20.00
N ARG A 100 -0.08 -1.93 -19.96
CA ARG A 100 0.25 -2.98 -18.98
C ARG A 100 0.30 -2.43 -17.55
N ARG A 101 0.98 -1.31 -17.34
CA ARG A 101 1.08 -0.65 -16.03
C ARG A 101 -0.28 -0.13 -15.56
N LEU A 102 -1.06 0.49 -16.45
CA LEU A 102 -2.41 0.96 -16.13
C LEU A 102 -3.34 -0.19 -15.72
N LYS A 103 -3.29 -1.33 -16.42
CA LYS A 103 -4.04 -2.54 -16.04
C LYS A 103 -3.65 -3.04 -14.65
N LEU A 104 -2.35 -3.07 -14.32
CA LEU A 104 -1.88 -3.49 -13.00
C LEU A 104 -2.34 -2.53 -11.90
N ILE A 105 -2.16 -1.23 -12.10
CA ILE A 105 -2.61 -0.18 -11.17
C ILE A 105 -4.13 -0.31 -10.95
N SER A 106 -4.91 -0.48 -12.00
CA SER A 106 -6.37 -0.66 -11.91
C SER A 106 -6.75 -1.91 -11.10
N LYS A 107 -6.05 -3.04 -11.30
CA LYS A 107 -6.27 -4.27 -10.52
C LYS A 107 -5.93 -4.10 -9.04
N MET A 108 -4.84 -3.40 -8.72
CA MET A 108 -4.43 -3.13 -7.34
C MET A 108 -5.37 -2.15 -6.66
N PHE A 109 -5.71 -1.04 -7.34
CA PHE A 109 -6.62 -0.03 -6.82
C PHE A 109 -8.01 -0.60 -6.53
N ARG A 110 -8.53 -1.48 -7.40
CA ARG A 110 -9.78 -2.20 -7.14
C ARG A 110 -9.73 -2.98 -5.82
N GLN A 111 -8.64 -3.73 -5.58
CA GLN A 111 -8.46 -4.49 -4.35
C GLN A 111 -8.37 -3.59 -3.10
N MET A 112 -7.72 -2.43 -3.22
CA MET A 112 -7.70 -1.42 -2.15
C MET A 112 -9.11 -0.90 -1.85
N CYS A 113 -9.90 -0.59 -2.89
CA CYS A 113 -11.29 -0.17 -2.74
C CYS A 113 -12.16 -1.27 -2.11
N GLU A 114 -11.99 -2.53 -2.49
CA GLU A 114 -12.71 -3.67 -1.92
C GLU A 114 -12.44 -3.81 -0.41
N ALA A 115 -11.18 -3.64 0.02
CA ALA A 115 -10.82 -3.63 1.44
C ALA A 115 -11.50 -2.49 2.22
N VAL A 116 -11.42 -1.27 1.69
CA VAL A 116 -12.00 -0.08 2.33
C VAL A 116 -13.52 -0.18 2.37
N GLN A 117 -14.15 -0.61 1.28
CA GLN A 117 -15.60 -0.83 1.22
C GLN A 117 -16.05 -1.85 2.27
N PHE A 118 -15.32 -2.95 2.44
CA PHE A 118 -15.66 -3.97 3.43
C PHE A 118 -15.64 -3.43 4.87
N CYS A 119 -14.71 -2.52 5.18
CA CYS A 119 -14.68 -1.80 6.46
C CYS A 119 -15.91 -0.88 6.59
N HIS A 120 -16.20 -0.08 5.56
CA HIS A 120 -17.31 0.88 5.56
C HIS A 120 -18.68 0.19 5.72
N ASP A 121 -18.90 -0.96 5.07
CA ASP A 121 -20.12 -1.76 5.20
C ASP A 121 -20.38 -2.24 6.65
N ARG A 122 -19.36 -2.18 7.51
CA ARG A 122 -19.41 -2.53 8.94
C ARG A 122 -19.35 -1.29 9.85
N GLY A 123 -19.45 -0.10 9.29
CA GLY A 123 -19.37 1.15 10.04
C GLY A 123 -17.97 1.48 10.55
N ILE A 124 -16.92 0.85 10.02
CA ILE A 124 -15.54 1.08 10.43
C ILE A 124 -14.86 2.02 9.42
N SER A 125 -14.37 3.15 9.92
CA SER A 125 -13.51 4.06 9.18
C SER A 125 -12.05 3.79 9.54
N HIS A 126 -11.20 3.51 8.54
CA HIS A 126 -9.78 3.22 8.78
C HIS A 126 -8.96 4.44 9.22
N ARG A 127 -9.26 5.61 8.65
CA ARG A 127 -8.65 6.93 8.91
C ARG A 127 -7.16 7.10 8.61
N ASP A 128 -6.42 6.05 8.27
CA ASP A 128 -5.02 6.17 7.79
C ASP A 128 -4.81 5.40 6.48
N ILE A 129 -5.51 5.80 5.41
CA ILE A 129 -5.37 5.16 4.09
C ILE A 129 -4.20 5.80 3.35
N LYS A 130 -3.11 5.03 3.20
CA LYS A 130 -1.87 5.43 2.54
C LYS A 130 -1.13 4.21 2.00
N PRO A 131 -0.21 4.35 1.03
CA PRO A 131 0.50 3.21 0.43
C PRO A 131 1.22 2.30 1.43
N GLU A 132 1.78 2.86 2.49
CA GLU A 132 2.50 2.15 3.55
C GLU A 132 1.59 1.14 4.29
N ASN A 133 0.28 1.40 4.31
CA ASN A 133 -0.72 0.57 4.99
C ASN A 133 -1.33 -0.50 4.05
N PHE A 134 -0.76 -0.71 2.86
CA PHE A 134 -1.15 -1.79 1.96
C PHE A 134 0.04 -2.69 1.65
N ILE A 135 -0.05 -3.98 1.98
CA ILE A 135 0.96 -4.97 1.62
C ILE A 135 0.64 -5.55 0.24
N VAL A 136 1.65 -5.64 -0.62
CA VAL A 136 1.56 -6.17 -1.99
C VAL A 136 2.28 -7.52 -2.06
N GLU A 137 1.52 -8.58 -2.31
CA GLU A 137 2.03 -9.94 -2.50
C GLU A 137 2.08 -10.29 -3.98
N ASP A 138 3.23 -10.72 -4.48
CA ASP A 138 3.39 -11.19 -5.85
C ASP A 138 3.36 -12.71 -5.92
N ARG A 139 2.20 -13.30 -6.25
CA ARG A 139 2.01 -14.76 -6.23
C ARG A 139 2.46 -15.45 -7.53
N ARG A 140 3.51 -14.96 -8.18
CA ARG A 140 4.00 -15.52 -9.48
C ARG A 140 4.37 -17.00 -9.35
N GLY A 141 5.06 -17.36 -8.27
CA GLY A 141 5.61 -18.70 -8.07
C GLY A 141 4.61 -19.77 -7.67
N GLU A 142 3.42 -19.40 -7.19
CA GLU A 142 2.37 -20.36 -6.78
C GLU A 142 1.46 -20.76 -7.95
N ALA A 143 1.32 -19.88 -8.95
CA ALA A 143 0.45 -20.08 -10.11
C ALA A 143 1.02 -21.03 -11.18
N GLU A 144 2.32 -21.34 -11.13
CA GLU A 144 2.92 -22.32 -12.04
C GLU A 144 2.47 -23.77 -11.74
N ALA A 145 1.90 -24.02 -10.55
CA ALA A 145 1.44 -25.35 -10.13
C ALA A 145 -0.03 -25.66 -10.51
N GLU A 146 -0.87 -24.66 -10.77
CA GLU A 146 -2.30 -24.85 -11.08
C GLU A 146 -2.74 -24.03 -12.32
N ALA A 147 -2.60 -24.68 -13.48
CA ALA A 147 -3.29 -24.47 -14.75
C ALA A 147 -2.95 -23.25 -15.64
N GLY A 148 -2.66 -23.60 -16.90
CA GLY A 148 -2.69 -22.70 -18.04
C GLY A 148 -4.07 -22.09 -18.29
N GLN A 149 -4.12 -20.77 -18.21
CA GLN A 149 -5.06 -19.94 -18.93
C GLN A 149 -4.31 -18.64 -19.22
N GLU A 150 -3.81 -18.50 -20.44
CA GLU A 150 -3.20 -17.25 -20.89
C GLU A 150 -4.34 -16.26 -21.15
N ASP A 151 -4.32 -15.10 -20.47
CA ASP A 151 -5.15 -13.97 -20.87
C ASP A 151 -4.84 -13.65 -22.36
N GLU A 152 -5.85 -13.37 -23.20
CA GLU A 152 -5.68 -13.13 -24.66
C GLU A 152 -4.66 -12.02 -25.02
N ASP A 153 -4.25 -11.20 -24.05
CA ASP A 153 -3.23 -10.15 -24.20
C ASP A 153 -1.78 -10.63 -23.92
N GLY A 154 -1.55 -11.94 -23.71
CA GLY A 154 -0.21 -12.51 -23.47
C GLY A 154 0.44 -12.06 -22.16
N PHE A 155 -0.35 -11.54 -21.22
CA PHE A 155 0.13 -11.10 -19.91
C PHE A 155 -0.43 -12.02 -18.83
N SER A 156 0.37 -12.99 -18.39
CA SER A 156 0.23 -13.57 -17.04
C SER A 156 0.56 -12.46 -16.05
N SER A 157 -0.43 -11.60 -15.80
CA SER A 157 -0.42 -10.71 -14.65
C SER A 157 -0.47 -11.64 -13.47
N SER A 158 0.70 -12.08 -12.99
CA SER A 158 0.79 -12.85 -11.77
C SER A 158 -0.12 -12.26 -10.74
N ARG A 159 -0.77 -13.14 -9.98
CA ARG A 159 -1.87 -12.81 -9.09
C ARG A 159 -1.37 -11.91 -7.95
N VAL A 160 -1.22 -10.62 -8.24
CA VAL A 160 -0.83 -9.61 -7.26
C VAL A 160 -2.02 -9.43 -6.33
N VAL A 161 -1.79 -9.65 -5.05
CA VAL A 161 -2.78 -9.46 -4.00
C VAL A 161 -2.38 -8.25 -3.17
N VAL A 162 -3.35 -7.37 -2.89
CA VAL A 162 -3.14 -6.19 -2.04
C VAL A 162 -3.94 -6.35 -0.77
N LYS A 163 -3.32 -6.12 0.40
CA LYS A 163 -3.96 -6.27 1.72
C LYS A 163 -3.79 -5.02 2.56
N LEU A 164 -4.90 -4.45 3.03
CA LEU A 164 -4.93 -3.35 3.99
C LEU A 164 -4.49 -3.83 5.39
N THR A 165 -3.70 -3.00 6.06
CA THR A 165 -3.19 -3.21 7.43
C THR A 165 -3.26 -1.90 8.22
N ASP A 166 -2.89 -1.98 9.51
CA ASP A 166 -2.74 -0.84 10.45
C ASP A 166 -4.05 -0.14 10.84
N PHE A 167 -4.82 -0.81 11.70
CA PHE A 167 -6.06 -0.27 12.28
C PHE A 167 -5.81 0.63 13.50
N GLY A 168 -4.57 1.07 13.75
CA GLY A 168 -4.19 1.87 14.92
C GLY A 168 -4.93 3.20 15.05
N LEU A 169 -5.40 3.75 13.93
CA LEU A 169 -6.23 4.94 13.86
C LEU A 169 -7.69 4.64 13.50
N ALA A 170 -8.11 3.38 13.36
CA ALA A 170 -9.47 3.08 12.95
C ALA A 170 -10.52 3.49 14.01
N THR A 171 -11.76 3.70 13.58
CA THR A 171 -12.89 3.99 14.48
C THR A 171 -14.18 3.39 13.94
N ALA A 172 -15.07 3.01 14.85
CA ALA A 172 -16.46 2.65 14.55
C ALA A 172 -17.44 3.76 14.98
N GLU A 173 -16.94 4.92 15.44
CA GLU A 173 -17.79 6.03 15.84
C GLU A 173 -18.39 6.73 14.61
N PRO A 174 -19.71 7.04 14.62
CA PRO A 174 -20.37 7.70 13.50
C PRO A 174 -19.98 9.18 13.36
N HIS A 175 -19.37 9.77 14.39
CA HIS A 175 -18.91 11.16 14.37
C HIS A 175 -17.48 11.24 14.91
N CYS A 176 -16.55 11.73 14.09
CA CYS A 176 -15.17 11.94 14.52
C CYS A 176 -15.04 13.32 15.17
N ARG A 177 -14.43 13.39 16.35
CA ARG A 177 -14.04 14.65 17.01
C ARG A 177 -12.54 14.93 16.94
N ASP A 178 -11.77 14.00 16.39
CA ASP A 178 -10.33 14.12 16.23
C ASP A 178 -10.02 15.08 15.07
N PHE A 179 -9.08 16.00 15.31
CA PHE A 179 -8.48 16.87 14.30
C PHE A 179 -7.09 16.34 13.97
N ASP A 180 -6.65 16.50 12.72
CA ASP A 180 -5.36 15.99 12.23
C ASP A 180 -5.16 14.47 12.46
N CYS A 181 -6.23 13.68 12.31
CA CYS A 181 -6.16 12.22 12.38
C CYS A 181 -5.72 11.62 11.04
N GLY A 182 -4.54 11.01 11.02
CA GLY A 182 -3.94 10.38 9.84
C GLY A 182 -2.59 10.99 9.48
N SER A 183 -2.03 10.52 8.38
CA SER A 183 -0.73 10.99 7.90
C SER A 183 -0.89 12.25 7.05
N LYS A 184 -0.15 13.33 7.35
CA LYS A 184 -0.31 14.69 6.77
C LYS A 184 -0.49 14.78 5.24
N PRO A 185 0.23 14.04 4.37
CA PRO A 185 0.00 14.14 2.93
C PRO A 185 -1.32 13.50 2.45
N TYR A 186 -2.03 12.79 3.32
CA TYR A 186 -3.24 12.03 3.02
C TYR A 186 -4.47 12.48 3.85
N MET A 187 -4.35 13.58 4.60
CA MET A 187 -5.43 14.21 5.38
C MET A 187 -6.09 15.37 4.64
#